data_AF-A0A350J1J2-F1
#
_entry.id   AF-A0A350J1J2-F1
#
_cell.length_a   1.000
_cell.length_b   1.000
_cell.length_c   1.000
_cell.angle_alpha   90.00
_cell.angle_beta   90.00
_cell.angle_gamma   90.00
#
_symmetry.space_group_name_H-M   'P 1'
#
loop_
_entity.id
_entity.type
_entity.pdbx_description
1 polymer ?
#
loop_
_entity_poly.entity_id
_entity_poly.type
_entity_poly.pdbx_seq_one_letter_code
_entity_poly.pdbx_strand_id
1 'polypeptide(L)'
;MAKNRHATLTANKKTAPQWRNLHSRVLSLLLKLTKIEAAILAFAVCSVALGLGNSLQSDPSTASIEEVIESSKTEDTKSPINTDRTTIALALPSQNSIPKTDTEQAAYYSQAKFTIDSNTVQADFSPAPLSQPASPKSVAAAATAEQSSTAVKRIHQTLKKGDNLSMVFDRVGLNARDVYQVVQSGNEGKALTRMFPGEKLEFVLGENNQLEQVIRVKSPLESIHFIRNIAGDKTYFEINRVTRTADIRKVYRSAFINDSLSLSAQRADVSQSITMNMANIFGGVIDFVLDVRNGDQFTVVYEEHYLDGEKIDEGNIIAASYSNRGTTYNAYRYTDPDGDTGYYNEDGVSMRKAFLRAPLDFTRISSSFNLRRLHPITKVVKPHRGIDYAAPRGTPVFSAGDGRVSASGRSKANGNYVFIKHGESYTTKYLHLHRRSVKKGQRVKQGQIIGQVGCTGLCSGPHLHYEFLVNGVHRNPRTILKKLPKAKRLNANLKAEFMA
;
A
#
# COMPACT_ATOMS: atom_id res chain seq x y z
N MET A 1 -59.52 -60.74 -31.98
CA MET A 1 -60.17 -60.70 -30.65
C MET A 1 -59.92 -62.05 -30.00
N ALA A 2 -59.55 -62.26 -28.74
CA ALA A 2 -59.09 -61.44 -27.63
C ALA A 2 -58.42 -62.42 -26.62
N LYS A 3 -57.41 -61.93 -25.89
CA LYS A 3 -56.84 -62.41 -24.62
C LYS A 3 -56.89 -63.92 -24.27
N ASN A 4 -55.73 -64.56 -24.17
CA ASN A 4 -55.37 -65.41 -23.02
C ASN A 4 -53.86 -65.71 -22.93
N ARG A 5 -53.38 -65.90 -21.70
CA ARG A 5 -51.98 -66.13 -21.28
C ARG A 5 -51.52 -67.58 -21.53
N HIS A 6 -50.24 -67.78 -21.85
CA HIS A 6 -49.40 -68.95 -21.50
C HIS A 6 -47.93 -68.46 -21.49
N ALA A 7 -47.19 -68.47 -20.37
CA ALA A 7 -46.26 -69.52 -19.90
C ALA A 7 -45.25 -69.94 -21.00
N THR A 8 -43.92 -69.92 -20.87
CA THR A 8 -43.09 -70.62 -19.86
C THR A 8 -41.57 -70.30 -20.04
N LEU A 9 -40.79 -70.45 -18.96
CA LEU A 9 -39.36 -70.88 -18.86
C LEU A 9 -38.24 -69.96 -19.41
N THR A 10 -37.57 -69.17 -18.56
CA THR A 10 -36.35 -69.46 -17.74
C THR A 10 -35.03 -69.67 -18.50
N ALA A 11 -34.09 -68.74 -18.31
CA ALA A 11 -32.70 -69.05 -18.04
C ALA A 11 -32.20 -68.13 -16.90
N ASN A 12 -31.63 -68.76 -15.88
CA ASN A 12 -31.24 -68.22 -14.57
C ASN A 12 -29.70 -68.13 -14.50
N LYS A 13 -29.22 -67.18 -13.68
CA LYS A 13 -28.02 -67.21 -12.80
C LYS A 13 -26.94 -66.16 -13.09
N LYS A 14 -26.83 -65.21 -12.14
CA LYS A 14 -25.68 -64.96 -11.21
C LYS A 14 -25.79 -63.53 -10.66
N THR A 15 -26.39 -63.32 -9.48
CA THR A 15 -25.77 -63.18 -8.14
C THR A 15 -24.61 -62.16 -8.00
N ALA A 16 -24.96 -61.04 -7.35
CA ALA A 16 -24.27 -60.01 -6.55
C ALA A 16 -22.72 -59.97 -6.38
N PRO A 17 -22.20 -58.78 -6.02
CA PRO A 17 -21.78 -58.59 -4.62
C PRO A 17 -22.21 -57.26 -3.95
N GLN A 18 -22.15 -57.32 -2.62
CA GLN A 18 -22.51 -56.32 -1.61
C GLN A 18 -21.59 -55.08 -1.61
N TRP A 19 -22.16 -53.90 -1.33
CA TRP A 19 -21.43 -52.73 -0.83
C TRP A 19 -21.95 -52.35 0.57
N ARG A 20 -21.11 -52.57 1.58
CA ARG A 20 -21.16 -51.93 2.90
C ARG A 20 -20.11 -50.82 2.93
N ASN A 21 -20.42 -49.77 3.70
CA ASN A 21 -19.56 -48.69 4.18
C ASN A 21 -19.60 -47.37 3.38
N LEU A 22 -20.63 -46.54 3.63
CA LEU A 22 -20.48 -45.08 3.57
C LEU A 22 -21.55 -44.33 4.39
N HIS A 23 -21.69 -44.61 5.70
CA HIS A 23 -22.58 -43.82 6.56
C HIS A 23 -22.01 -43.63 7.99
N SER A 24 -20.93 -42.86 8.14
CA SER A 24 -20.54 -42.36 9.47
C SER A 24 -20.05 -40.91 9.54
N ARG A 25 -19.76 -40.24 8.42
CA ARG A 25 -19.26 -38.85 8.43
C ARG A 25 -20.30 -37.77 8.13
N VAL A 26 -21.42 -38.13 7.50
CA VAL A 26 -22.52 -37.18 7.21
C VAL A 26 -23.41 -36.97 8.44
N LEU A 27 -23.57 -37.99 9.29
CA LEU A 27 -24.38 -37.91 10.50
C LEU A 27 -23.68 -37.12 11.63
N SER A 28 -22.34 -37.08 11.66
CA SER A 28 -21.59 -36.29 12.65
C SER A 28 -21.54 -34.79 12.35
N LEU A 29 -21.76 -34.38 11.10
CA LEU A 29 -21.84 -32.97 10.72
C LEU A 29 -23.23 -32.38 11.04
N LEU A 30 -24.30 -33.16 10.83
CA LEU A 30 -25.68 -32.74 11.12
C LEU A 30 -25.97 -32.63 12.63
N LEU A 31 -25.29 -33.40 13.50
CA LEU A 31 -25.40 -33.25 14.96
C LEU A 31 -24.55 -32.12 15.57
N LYS A 32 -23.62 -31.51 14.82
CA LYS A 32 -22.82 -30.37 15.30
C LYS A 32 -23.42 -29.00 14.98
N LEU A 33 -24.36 -28.94 14.02
CA LEU A 33 -25.04 -27.70 13.64
C LEU A 33 -26.19 -27.31 14.58
N THR A 34 -26.79 -28.26 15.32
CA THR A 34 -27.92 -27.98 16.23
C THR A 34 -27.52 -27.51 17.63
N LYS A 35 -26.22 -27.48 17.96
CA LYS A 35 -25.73 -26.99 19.28
C LYS A 35 -25.32 -25.52 19.31
N ILE A 36 -25.18 -24.86 18.15
CA ILE A 36 -24.79 -23.44 18.08
C ILE A 36 -26.02 -22.52 18.15
N GLU A 37 -27.20 -22.97 17.69
CA GLU A 37 -28.44 -22.20 17.80
C GLU A 37 -29.09 -22.27 19.20
N ALA A 38 -28.77 -23.30 20.00
CA ALA A 38 -29.27 -23.43 21.38
C ALA A 38 -28.55 -22.51 22.40
N ALA A 39 -27.35 -22.01 22.08
CA ALA A 39 -26.59 -21.11 22.96
C ALA A 39 -26.99 -19.62 22.81
N ILE A 40 -27.61 -19.26 21.68
CA ILE A 40 -28.06 -17.89 21.41
C ILE A 40 -29.48 -17.64 21.95
N LEU A 41 -30.29 -18.70 22.15
CA LEU A 41 -31.61 -18.57 22.78
C LEU A 41 -31.57 -18.59 24.32
N ALA A 42 -30.49 -19.05 24.95
CA ALA A 42 -30.36 -19.11 26.40
C ALA A 42 -29.87 -17.80 27.06
N PHE A 43 -29.40 -16.82 26.29
CA PHE A 43 -29.00 -15.50 26.80
C PHE A 43 -30.07 -14.41 26.66
N ALA A 44 -31.21 -14.72 26.03
CA ALA A 44 -32.32 -13.77 25.83
C ALA A 44 -33.52 -13.99 26.77
N VAL A 45 -33.44 -14.92 27.73
CA VAL A 45 -34.55 -15.25 28.67
C VAL A 45 -34.17 -15.03 30.15
N CYS A 46 -33.01 -14.46 30.47
CA CYS A 46 -32.59 -14.24 31.86
C CYS A 46 -32.46 -12.76 32.28
N SER A 47 -33.27 -11.87 31.70
CA SER A 47 -33.38 -10.46 32.19
C SER A 47 -34.82 -9.99 32.41
N VAL A 48 -35.81 -10.89 32.43
CA VAL A 48 -37.21 -10.57 32.78
C VAL A 48 -37.74 -11.61 33.77
N ALA A 49 -37.15 -11.63 34.97
CA ALA A 49 -37.74 -12.24 36.15
C ALA A 49 -37.00 -11.68 37.36
N LEU A 50 -37.35 -10.45 37.75
CA LEU A 50 -37.34 -9.91 39.10
C LEU A 50 -37.86 -8.48 38.96
N GLY A 51 -39.18 -8.36 39.04
CA GLY A 51 -39.85 -7.07 38.96
C GLY A 51 -39.50 -6.21 40.17
N LEU A 52 -39.26 -4.93 39.90
CA LEU A 52 -39.74 -3.81 40.71
C LEU A 52 -40.06 -2.69 39.74
N GLY A 53 -41.35 -2.47 39.51
CA GLY A 53 -41.84 -1.34 38.73
C GLY A 53 -41.84 -0.08 39.57
N ASN A 54 -41.67 1.08 38.91
CA ASN A 54 -42.62 2.17 39.08
C ASN A 54 -42.52 3.24 37.98
N SER A 55 -43.69 3.47 37.39
CA SER A 55 -44.31 4.75 37.05
C SER A 55 -43.92 5.53 35.78
N LEU A 56 -44.97 5.68 34.94
CA LEU A 56 -45.41 6.86 34.18
C LEU A 56 -44.69 7.14 32.84
N GLN A 57 -45.33 6.88 31.69
CA GLN A 57 -46.24 7.78 30.93
C GLN A 57 -45.59 9.12 30.56
N SER A 58 -45.67 9.67 29.36
CA SER A 58 -46.28 9.31 28.07
C SER A 58 -45.90 10.42 27.08
N ASP A 59 -45.74 10.03 25.82
CA ASP A 59 -45.88 10.80 24.57
C ASP A 59 -44.98 12.00 24.19
N PRO A 60 -44.51 12.03 22.92
CA PRO A 60 -43.86 13.17 22.29
C PRO A 60 -44.87 13.98 21.45
N SER A 61 -44.73 15.30 21.42
CA SER A 61 -45.42 16.15 20.43
C SER A 61 -44.45 17.05 19.67
N THR A 62 -44.66 17.00 18.37
CA THR A 62 -44.23 17.87 17.29
C THR A 62 -44.59 19.34 17.54
N ALA A 63 -43.76 20.28 17.06
CA ALA A 63 -44.14 21.25 16.01
C ALA A 63 -43.20 22.47 15.98
N SER A 64 -42.84 22.85 14.76
CA SER A 64 -42.23 24.10 14.34
C SER A 64 -43.17 25.29 14.57
N ILE A 65 -42.63 26.47 14.90
CA ILE A 65 -43.28 27.77 14.63
C ILE A 65 -42.21 28.76 14.13
N GLU A 66 -42.56 29.46 13.06
CA GLU A 66 -41.90 30.60 12.44
C GLU A 66 -42.54 31.93 12.93
N GLU A 67 -41.70 32.98 12.98
CA GLU A 67 -41.99 34.40 12.66
C GLU A 67 -42.48 35.43 13.73
N VAL A 68 -42.16 36.70 13.40
CA VAL A 68 -42.48 38.05 13.95
C VAL A 68 -41.35 38.66 14.82
N ILE A 69 -40.44 39.50 14.29
CA ILE A 69 -40.48 40.93 13.85
C ILE A 69 -40.50 41.95 15.01
N GLU A 70 -39.42 42.74 15.17
CA GLU A 70 -39.35 44.23 15.04
C GLU A 70 -38.34 44.92 15.99
N SER A 71 -37.48 45.75 15.36
CA SER A 71 -36.78 46.99 15.76
C SER A 71 -36.46 47.37 17.22
N SER A 72 -35.21 47.83 17.42
CA SER A 72 -34.94 49.22 17.84
C SER A 72 -33.49 49.66 17.52
N LYS A 73 -33.37 50.73 16.74
CA LYS A 73 -32.24 51.69 16.73
C LYS A 73 -32.50 52.68 17.88
N THR A 74 -31.49 53.23 18.56
CA THR A 74 -30.81 54.53 18.29
C THR A 74 -29.58 54.65 19.22
N GLU A 75 -28.39 55.02 18.72
CA GLU A 75 -27.78 56.38 18.74
C GLU A 75 -27.51 56.93 20.16
N ASP A 76 -26.46 57.68 20.50
CA ASP A 76 -25.20 58.13 19.91
C ASP A 76 -24.48 58.90 21.06
N THR A 77 -23.16 59.12 21.01
CA THR A 77 -22.49 60.39 21.42
C THR A 77 -20.97 60.29 21.38
N LYS A 78 -20.39 61.12 20.50
CA LYS A 78 -18.98 61.53 20.38
C LYS A 78 -18.65 62.68 21.36
N SER A 79 -17.38 62.84 21.74
CA SER A 79 -16.55 64.02 21.38
C SER A 79 -15.14 64.04 22.03
N PRO A 80 -14.18 64.85 21.51
CA PRO A 80 -12.77 64.48 21.33
C PRO A 80 -11.75 65.35 22.10
N ILE A 81 -10.45 64.99 22.03
CA ILE A 81 -9.32 65.91 22.25
C ILE A 81 -8.23 65.69 21.18
N ASN A 82 -7.73 66.81 20.67
CA ASN A 82 -6.71 67.00 19.63
C ASN A 82 -5.33 67.31 20.29
N THR A 83 -4.21 66.92 19.66
CA THR A 83 -2.96 67.69 19.73
C THR A 83 -2.02 67.35 18.58
N ASP A 84 -1.40 68.41 18.06
CA ASP A 84 -0.69 68.54 16.79
C ASP A 84 0.71 67.88 16.69
N ARG A 85 0.93 67.29 15.50
CA ARG A 85 2.05 67.41 14.53
C ARG A 85 3.50 67.60 15.01
N THR A 86 4.40 66.74 14.49
CA THR A 86 5.55 67.20 13.68
C THR A 86 5.92 66.16 12.61
N THR A 87 5.94 66.60 11.35
CA THR A 87 6.33 65.88 10.13
C THR A 87 7.80 66.11 9.81
N ILE A 88 8.52 65.06 9.38
CA ILE A 88 9.67 65.17 8.47
C ILE A 88 9.37 64.27 7.28
N ALA A 89 9.33 64.86 6.09
CA ALA A 89 9.20 64.19 4.80
C ALA A 89 10.53 64.27 4.06
N LEU A 90 10.92 63.21 3.33
CA LEU A 90 11.77 63.35 2.14
C LEU A 90 11.48 62.21 1.13
N ALA A 91 10.86 62.64 0.02
CA ALA A 91 10.81 62.14 -1.37
C ALA A 91 10.98 60.65 -1.77
N LEU A 92 9.95 60.16 -2.48
CA LEU A 92 9.95 59.16 -3.59
C LEU A 92 10.18 59.91 -4.95
N PRO A 93 10.45 59.31 -6.16
CA PRO A 93 9.88 58.03 -6.66
C PRO A 93 10.68 57.15 -7.69
N SER A 94 10.26 55.88 -7.75
CA SER A 94 9.96 54.98 -8.91
C SER A 94 10.98 54.58 -10.01
N GLN A 95 11.13 53.25 -10.18
CA GLN A 95 10.77 52.42 -11.37
C GLN A 95 11.76 51.26 -11.71
N ASN A 96 11.15 50.14 -12.15
CA ASN A 96 11.65 49.00 -12.94
C ASN A 96 12.32 47.76 -12.28
N SER A 97 11.48 46.71 -12.22
CA SER A 97 11.65 45.30 -12.66
C SER A 97 12.87 44.97 -13.57
N ILE A 98 13.46 43.76 -13.69
CA ILE A 98 13.02 42.34 -13.66
C ILE A 98 14.26 41.45 -13.21
N PRO A 99 14.35 40.13 -13.51
CA PRO A 99 14.20 38.94 -12.64
C PRO A 99 15.51 38.35 -12.08
N LYS A 100 15.42 37.44 -11.09
CA LYS A 100 16.47 36.43 -10.87
C LYS A 100 15.95 35.08 -11.35
N THR A 101 16.64 34.50 -12.32
CA THR A 101 16.34 33.27 -13.05
C THR A 101 16.78 32.01 -12.29
N ASP A 102 16.08 30.90 -12.55
CA ASP A 102 16.20 29.56 -11.95
C ASP A 102 17.50 28.78 -12.31
N THR A 103 18.66 29.43 -12.41
CA THR A 103 19.92 28.74 -12.81
C THR A 103 21.05 28.80 -11.78
N GLU A 104 20.96 29.66 -10.76
CA GLU A 104 22.03 29.77 -9.74
C GLU A 104 21.86 28.82 -8.54
N GLN A 105 20.68 28.23 -8.31
CA GLN A 105 20.50 27.19 -7.28
C GLN A 105 20.97 25.79 -7.72
N ALA A 106 21.08 25.55 -9.03
CA ALA A 106 21.61 24.30 -9.58
C ALA A 106 23.15 24.28 -9.66
N ALA A 107 23.80 25.46 -9.65
CA ALA A 107 25.27 25.58 -9.66
C ALA A 107 25.92 25.37 -8.28
N TYR A 108 25.15 25.46 -7.19
CA TYR A 108 25.63 25.21 -5.83
C TYR A 108 25.94 23.72 -5.55
N TYR A 109 25.46 22.79 -6.40
CA TYR A 109 25.65 21.34 -6.21
C TYR A 109 26.69 20.70 -7.16
N SER A 110 27.39 21.44 -8.03
CA SER A 110 28.29 20.85 -9.02
C SER A 110 29.79 21.17 -8.87
N GLN A 111 30.20 21.94 -7.86
CA GLN A 111 31.62 22.23 -7.62
C GLN A 111 32.00 22.13 -6.14
N ALA A 112 32.08 20.90 -5.65
CA ALA A 112 32.91 20.57 -4.49
C ALA A 112 33.90 19.47 -4.91
N LYS A 113 34.91 19.85 -5.70
CA LYS A 113 36.20 19.17 -5.65
C LYS A 113 36.91 19.70 -4.43
N PHE A 114 37.15 18.86 -3.44
CA PHE A 114 38.15 19.18 -2.44
C PHE A 114 39.03 17.95 -2.15
N THR A 115 40.32 18.28 -2.12
CA THR A 115 41.51 17.45 -2.04
C THR A 115 41.55 16.69 -0.72
N ILE A 116 41.94 15.42 -0.78
CA ILE A 116 42.22 14.62 0.41
C ILE A 116 43.61 15.02 0.91
N ASP A 117 43.68 15.73 2.04
CA ASP A 117 44.88 15.75 2.87
C ASP A 117 44.89 14.49 3.72
N SER A 118 45.84 13.61 3.41
CA SER A 118 46.14 12.41 4.17
C SER A 118 46.93 12.82 5.42
N ASN A 119 46.31 12.78 6.60
CA ASN A 119 47.06 12.59 7.84
C ASN A 119 46.28 11.70 8.82
N THR A 120 46.72 10.45 8.79
CA THR A 120 46.71 9.39 9.80
C THR A 120 46.38 9.79 11.25
N VAL A 121 45.40 9.09 11.82
CA VAL A 121 45.50 8.53 13.18
C VAL A 121 45.02 7.07 13.11
N GLN A 122 45.96 6.15 13.28
CA GLN A 122 45.73 4.72 13.43
C GLN A 122 45.00 4.47 14.75
N ALA A 123 43.90 3.70 14.70
CA ALA A 123 43.36 3.03 15.87
C ALA A 123 43.40 1.52 15.61
N ASP A 124 44.27 0.85 16.36
CA ASP A 124 44.47 -0.59 16.38
C ASP A 124 43.17 -1.31 16.75
N PHE A 125 42.63 -2.09 15.82
CA PHE A 125 41.74 -3.20 16.14
C PHE A 125 42.36 -4.47 15.59
N SER A 126 42.95 -5.24 16.50
CA SER A 126 43.44 -6.60 16.28
C SER A 126 42.24 -7.57 16.29
N PRO A 127 41.91 -8.26 15.20
CA PRO A 127 40.94 -9.34 15.24
C PRO A 127 41.62 -10.65 15.66
N ALA A 128 41.07 -11.29 16.70
CA ALA A 128 41.44 -12.63 17.13
C ALA A 128 41.14 -13.68 16.04
N PRO A 129 41.93 -14.79 15.96
CA PRO A 129 41.90 -15.69 14.81
C PRO A 129 40.64 -16.56 14.78
N LEU A 130 39.99 -16.58 13.63
CA LEU A 130 38.91 -17.51 13.30
C LEU A 130 39.47 -18.91 13.07
N SER A 131 39.08 -19.85 13.93
CA SER A 131 39.31 -21.27 13.78
C SER A 131 38.64 -21.81 12.51
N GLN A 132 39.44 -22.42 11.63
CA GLN A 132 39.00 -23.16 10.45
C GLN A 132 38.28 -24.45 10.86
N PRO A 133 37.11 -24.79 10.29
CA PRO A 133 36.64 -26.16 10.26
C PRO A 133 37.29 -26.91 9.09
N ALA A 134 37.81 -28.09 9.41
CA ALA A 134 38.52 -29.00 8.52
C ALA A 134 37.68 -29.45 7.31
N SER A 135 38.35 -29.55 6.17
CA SER A 135 37.85 -30.20 4.96
C SER A 135 37.64 -31.71 5.17
N PRO A 136 36.48 -32.29 4.85
CA PRO A 136 36.37 -33.73 4.73
C PRO A 136 36.89 -34.21 3.37
N LYS A 137 37.71 -35.27 3.47
CA LYS A 137 38.36 -36.01 2.39
C LYS A 137 37.36 -36.47 1.32
N SER A 138 37.80 -36.31 0.08
CA SER A 138 37.34 -37.03 -1.10
C SER A 138 37.30 -38.54 -0.84
N VAL A 139 36.11 -39.13 -1.00
CA VAL A 139 35.95 -40.56 -1.26
C VAL A 139 35.25 -40.65 -2.62
N ALA A 140 36.04 -40.95 -3.63
CA ALA A 140 35.57 -41.41 -4.92
C ALA A 140 35.06 -42.85 -4.80
N ALA A 141 34.09 -43.17 -5.67
CA ALA A 141 33.58 -44.48 -6.08
C ALA A 141 32.23 -44.91 -5.47
N ALA A 142 31.16 -44.67 -6.24
CA ALA A 142 30.35 -45.74 -6.82
C ALA A 142 29.28 -45.11 -7.72
N ALA A 143 29.57 -45.15 -9.03
CA ALA A 143 28.56 -44.98 -10.07
C ALA A 143 27.53 -46.10 -9.98
N THR A 144 26.23 -45.77 -10.09
CA THR A 144 25.23 -46.46 -10.91
C THR A 144 23.89 -45.71 -10.75
N ALA A 145 23.57 -44.86 -11.72
CA ALA A 145 22.20 -44.53 -12.11
C ALA A 145 22.26 -43.84 -13.47
N GLU A 146 22.01 -44.63 -14.50
CA GLU A 146 21.88 -44.20 -15.88
C GLU A 146 20.77 -43.15 -16.02
N GLN A 147 21.12 -41.94 -16.46
CA GLN A 147 20.18 -41.06 -17.15
C GLN A 147 20.85 -40.57 -18.42
N SER A 148 20.26 -40.98 -19.55
CA SER A 148 20.56 -40.58 -20.91
C SER A 148 20.79 -39.07 -21.01
N SER A 149 22.04 -38.64 -21.13
CA SER A 149 22.41 -37.26 -21.40
C SER A 149 22.21 -36.96 -22.89
N THR A 150 20.98 -36.62 -23.28
CA THR A 150 20.79 -35.88 -24.53
C THR A 150 21.39 -34.49 -24.37
N ALA A 151 22.06 -33.96 -25.39
CA ALA A 151 22.71 -32.65 -25.34
C ALA A 151 21.64 -31.55 -25.32
N VAL A 152 21.17 -31.18 -24.13
CA VAL A 152 20.13 -30.18 -23.94
C VAL A 152 20.73 -28.77 -23.96
N LYS A 153 20.27 -27.91 -24.88
CA LYS A 153 20.67 -26.50 -24.99
C LYS A 153 19.68 -25.59 -24.28
N ARG A 154 20.11 -24.88 -23.23
CA ARG A 154 19.30 -23.88 -22.51
C ARG A 154 19.60 -22.46 -23.00
N ILE A 155 18.57 -21.70 -23.38
CA ILE A 155 18.69 -20.34 -23.91
C ILE A 155 17.76 -19.40 -23.14
N HIS A 156 18.30 -18.29 -22.65
CA HIS A 156 17.54 -17.28 -21.91
C HIS A 156 17.17 -16.11 -22.83
N GLN A 157 15.92 -15.65 -22.77
CA GLN A 157 15.40 -14.51 -23.52
C GLN A 157 14.68 -13.55 -22.57
N THR A 158 14.97 -12.26 -22.71
CA THR A 158 14.22 -11.19 -22.05
C THR A 158 13.44 -10.44 -23.12
N LEU A 159 12.14 -10.25 -22.89
CA LEU A 159 11.26 -9.55 -23.82
C LEU A 159 11.65 -8.07 -23.90
N LYS A 160 11.76 -7.54 -25.11
CA LYS A 160 12.07 -6.14 -25.40
C LYS A 160 10.81 -5.38 -25.83
N LYS A 161 10.89 -4.05 -25.82
CA LYS A 161 9.80 -3.19 -26.31
C LYS A 161 9.56 -3.47 -27.80
N GLY A 162 8.33 -3.85 -28.15
CA GLY A 162 7.94 -4.20 -29.51
C GLY A 162 8.01 -5.70 -29.83
N ASP A 163 8.48 -6.53 -28.90
CA ASP A 163 8.49 -7.98 -29.07
C ASP A 163 7.08 -8.56 -29.11
N ASN A 164 6.89 -9.57 -29.97
CA ASN A 164 5.81 -10.54 -29.86
C ASN A 164 6.39 -11.95 -29.66
N LEU A 165 5.55 -12.89 -29.23
CA LEU A 165 6.00 -14.24 -28.88
C LEU A 165 6.68 -14.97 -30.05
N SER A 166 6.19 -14.77 -31.27
CA SER A 166 6.79 -15.37 -32.48
C SER A 166 8.21 -14.86 -32.72
N MET A 167 8.46 -13.55 -32.56
CA MET A 167 9.80 -12.98 -32.71
C MET A 167 10.79 -13.45 -31.64
N VAL A 168 10.30 -13.78 -30.44
CA VAL A 168 11.13 -14.30 -29.34
C VAL A 168 11.49 -15.77 -29.57
N PHE A 169 10.54 -16.57 -30.06
CA PHE A 169 10.76 -17.97 -30.42
C PHE A 169 11.67 -18.09 -31.66
N ASP A 170 11.47 -17.25 -32.67
CA ASP A 170 12.29 -17.20 -33.88
C ASP A 170 13.77 -16.91 -33.57
N ARG A 171 14.04 -16.01 -32.61
CA ARG A 171 15.39 -15.70 -32.09
C ARG A 171 16.14 -16.92 -31.54
N VAL A 172 15.43 -17.95 -31.10
CA VAL A 172 16.03 -19.18 -30.58
C VAL A 172 15.93 -20.35 -31.56
N GLY A 173 15.54 -20.09 -32.81
CA GLY A 173 15.45 -21.07 -33.89
C GLY A 173 14.15 -21.87 -33.90
N LEU A 174 13.11 -21.40 -33.20
CA LEU A 174 11.79 -22.03 -33.13
C LEU A 174 10.81 -21.34 -34.08
N ASN A 175 9.80 -22.07 -34.53
CA ASN A 175 8.87 -21.60 -35.55
C ASN A 175 7.46 -21.32 -35.00
N ALA A 176 6.56 -20.84 -35.85
CA ALA A 176 5.20 -20.49 -35.48
C ALA A 176 4.37 -21.68 -34.95
N ARG A 177 4.70 -22.93 -35.33
CA ARG A 177 4.03 -24.13 -34.81
C ARG A 177 4.37 -24.34 -33.33
N ASP A 178 5.62 -24.14 -32.94
CA ASP A 178 6.06 -24.25 -31.55
C ASP A 178 5.34 -23.22 -30.67
N VAL A 179 5.26 -21.97 -31.15
CA VAL A 179 4.51 -20.89 -30.50
C VAL A 179 3.06 -21.29 -30.31
N TYR A 180 2.40 -21.76 -31.37
CA TYR A 180 1.00 -22.17 -31.32
C TYR A 180 0.78 -23.29 -30.30
N GLN A 181 1.62 -24.33 -30.32
CA GLN A 181 1.48 -25.48 -29.41
C GLN A 181 1.61 -25.08 -27.94
N VAL A 182 2.56 -24.21 -27.59
CA VAL A 182 2.73 -23.72 -26.21
C VAL A 182 1.57 -22.81 -25.79
N VAL A 183 1.10 -21.92 -26.67
CA VAL A 183 -0.01 -21.00 -26.36
C VAL A 183 -1.34 -21.74 -26.14
N GLN A 184 -1.53 -22.89 -26.79
CA GLN A 184 -2.72 -23.73 -26.61
C GLN A 184 -2.76 -24.49 -25.28
N SER A 185 -1.70 -24.46 -24.47
CA SER A 185 -1.67 -25.02 -23.12
C SER A 185 -2.48 -24.18 -22.12
N GLY A 186 -3.79 -24.07 -22.33
CA GLY A 186 -4.73 -23.45 -21.42
C GLY A 186 -4.46 -21.96 -21.14
N ASN A 187 -4.83 -21.52 -19.92
CA ASN A 187 -4.78 -20.11 -19.56
C ASN A 187 -3.35 -19.57 -19.40
N GLU A 188 -2.41 -20.41 -18.95
CA GLU A 188 -1.01 -20.00 -18.80
C GLU A 188 -0.31 -19.86 -20.17
N GLY A 189 -0.62 -20.74 -21.13
CA GLY A 189 -0.16 -20.58 -22.51
C GLY A 189 -0.68 -19.27 -23.13
N LYS A 190 -1.98 -18.98 -22.96
CA LYS A 190 -2.59 -17.70 -23.35
C LYS A 190 -2.08 -16.50 -22.56
N ALA A 191 -1.40 -16.68 -21.43
CA ALA A 191 -0.80 -15.58 -20.69
C ALA A 191 0.52 -15.14 -21.33
N LEU A 192 1.21 -16.03 -22.05
CA LEU A 192 2.46 -15.70 -22.76
C LEU A 192 2.27 -14.62 -23.83
N THR A 193 1.08 -14.54 -24.45
CA THR A 193 0.78 -13.53 -25.48
C THR A 193 0.57 -12.12 -24.91
N ARG A 194 0.43 -12.01 -23.59
CA ARG A 194 0.18 -10.75 -22.87
C ARG A 194 1.37 -10.34 -21.99
N MET A 195 2.53 -10.91 -22.28
CA MET A 195 3.75 -10.60 -21.54
C MET A 195 4.25 -9.19 -21.86
N PHE A 196 4.90 -8.57 -20.87
CA PHE A 196 5.42 -7.21 -20.95
C PHE A 196 6.93 -7.20 -21.18
N PRO A 197 7.48 -6.11 -21.76
CA PRO A 197 8.93 -5.92 -21.84
C PRO A 197 9.59 -6.05 -20.45
N GLY A 198 10.72 -6.75 -20.40
CA GLY A 198 11.45 -7.07 -19.17
C GLY A 198 11.13 -8.46 -18.59
N GLU A 199 10.01 -9.09 -18.96
CA GLU A 199 9.74 -10.46 -18.54
C GLU A 199 10.69 -11.46 -19.23
N LYS A 200 10.96 -12.59 -18.55
CA LYS A 200 11.97 -13.56 -18.94
C LYS A 200 11.36 -14.91 -19.35
N LEU A 201 11.88 -15.48 -20.43
CA LEU A 201 11.63 -16.84 -20.89
C LEU A 201 12.93 -17.60 -20.98
N GLU A 202 12.92 -18.87 -20.59
CA GLU A 202 14.00 -19.81 -20.85
C GLU A 202 13.49 -20.89 -21.79
N PHE A 203 14.30 -21.26 -22.76
CA PHE A 203 14.01 -22.30 -23.73
C PHE A 203 14.99 -23.44 -23.52
N VAL A 204 14.45 -24.65 -23.45
CA VAL A 204 15.22 -25.88 -23.35
C VAL A 204 15.01 -26.61 -24.67
N LEU A 205 16.06 -26.68 -25.46
CA LEU A 205 16.06 -27.34 -26.77
C LEU A 205 16.78 -28.67 -26.67
N GLY A 206 16.14 -29.73 -27.17
CA GLY A 206 16.74 -31.04 -27.31
C GLY A 206 17.51 -31.18 -28.62
N GLU A 207 17.67 -32.41 -29.07
CA GLU A 207 18.30 -32.73 -30.35
C GLU A 207 17.52 -32.09 -31.52
N ASN A 208 18.24 -31.72 -32.58
CA ASN A 208 17.68 -31.08 -33.78
C ASN A 208 16.91 -29.76 -33.50
N ASN A 209 17.27 -29.03 -32.44
CA ASN A 209 16.58 -27.81 -31.98
C ASN A 209 15.09 -28.01 -31.65
N GLN A 210 14.67 -29.25 -31.33
CA GLN A 210 13.32 -29.51 -30.87
C GLN A 210 13.06 -28.82 -29.53
N LEU A 211 11.95 -28.10 -29.40
CA LEU A 211 11.56 -27.47 -28.15
C LEU A 211 11.11 -28.52 -27.13
N GLU A 212 11.90 -28.77 -26.08
CA GLU A 212 11.52 -29.66 -24.98
C GLU A 212 10.80 -28.92 -23.86
N GLN A 213 11.17 -27.67 -23.61
CA GLN A 213 10.57 -26.90 -22.53
C GLN A 213 10.62 -25.40 -22.78
N VAL A 214 9.56 -24.70 -22.37
CA VAL A 214 9.57 -23.25 -22.16
C VAL A 214 9.38 -22.97 -20.68
N ILE A 215 10.19 -22.11 -20.09
CA ILE A 215 10.07 -21.69 -18.69
C ILE A 215 9.79 -20.21 -18.66
N ARG A 216 8.62 -19.81 -18.16
CA ARG A 216 8.33 -18.42 -17.84
C ARG A 216 8.78 -18.14 -16.42
N VAL A 217 9.81 -17.32 -16.26
CA VAL A 217 10.31 -16.89 -14.95
C VAL A 217 9.50 -15.66 -14.53
N LYS A 218 8.60 -15.82 -13.57
CA LYS A 218 7.81 -14.71 -13.02
C LYS A 218 8.58 -13.95 -11.95
N SER A 219 9.32 -14.69 -11.12
CA SER A 219 10.23 -14.17 -10.11
C SER A 219 11.31 -15.21 -9.83
N PRO A 220 12.35 -14.90 -9.05
CA PRO A 220 13.29 -15.92 -8.56
C PRO A 220 12.60 -17.07 -7.80
N LEU A 221 11.42 -16.82 -7.23
CA LEU A 221 10.66 -17.77 -6.42
C LEU A 221 9.51 -18.46 -7.16
N GLU A 222 9.11 -17.98 -8.33
CA GLU A 222 8.00 -18.57 -9.10
C GLU A 222 8.34 -18.67 -10.58
N SER A 223 8.17 -19.86 -11.14
CA SER A 223 8.27 -20.10 -12.57
C SER A 223 7.18 -21.04 -13.06
N ILE A 224 6.82 -20.90 -14.34
CA ILE A 224 5.86 -21.77 -15.02
C ILE A 224 6.60 -22.52 -16.12
N HIS A 225 6.56 -23.84 -16.04
CA HIS A 225 7.27 -24.76 -16.90
C HIS A 225 6.26 -25.39 -17.86
N PHE A 226 6.42 -25.13 -19.14
CA PHE A 226 5.70 -25.76 -20.24
C PHE A 226 6.58 -26.90 -20.74
N ILE A 227 6.25 -28.12 -20.35
CA ILE A 227 7.06 -29.31 -20.63
C ILE A 227 6.43 -30.05 -21.80
N ARG A 228 7.21 -30.29 -22.85
CA ARG A 228 6.74 -31.01 -24.03
C ARG A 228 6.38 -32.45 -23.67
N ASN A 229 5.25 -32.90 -24.18
CA ASN A 229 4.79 -34.27 -24.05
C ASN A 229 4.11 -34.73 -25.36
N ILE A 230 4.06 -36.03 -25.57
CA ILE A 230 3.56 -36.65 -26.81
C ILE A 230 2.49 -37.69 -26.42
N ALA A 231 1.29 -37.53 -26.95
CA ALA A 231 0.23 -38.53 -26.87
C ALA A 231 -0.20 -38.94 -28.29
N GLY A 232 0.27 -40.11 -28.73
CA GLY A 232 0.15 -40.55 -30.13
C GLY A 232 0.88 -39.57 -31.05
N ASP A 233 0.21 -39.09 -32.10
CA ASP A 233 0.77 -38.12 -33.05
C ASP A 233 0.66 -36.65 -32.58
N LYS A 234 0.07 -36.41 -31.41
CA LYS A 234 -0.17 -35.05 -30.90
C LYS A 234 0.90 -34.66 -29.90
N THR A 235 1.63 -33.59 -30.22
CA THR A 235 2.46 -32.86 -29.26
C THR A 235 1.61 -31.87 -28.49
N TYR A 236 1.75 -31.87 -27.16
CA TYR A 236 1.17 -30.87 -26.26
C TYR A 236 2.19 -30.46 -25.20
N PHE A 237 1.92 -29.36 -24.49
CA PHE A 237 2.76 -28.94 -23.37
C PHE A 237 1.99 -29.04 -22.06
N GLU A 238 2.49 -29.87 -21.15
CA GLU A 238 2.01 -29.94 -19.78
C GLU A 238 2.54 -28.75 -18.99
N ILE A 239 1.73 -28.23 -18.06
CA ILE A 239 2.10 -27.07 -17.26
C ILE A 239 2.43 -27.50 -15.84
N ASN A 240 3.65 -27.23 -15.42
CA ASN A 240 4.07 -27.36 -14.04
C ASN A 240 4.40 -25.98 -13.45
N ARG A 241 3.88 -25.69 -12.24
CA ARG A 241 4.21 -24.47 -11.51
C ARG A 241 5.24 -24.79 -10.46
N VAL A 242 6.39 -24.14 -10.55
CA VAL A 242 7.48 -24.33 -9.60
C VAL A 242 7.56 -23.11 -8.70
N THR A 243 7.27 -23.32 -7.42
CA THR A 243 7.44 -22.32 -6.37
C THR A 243 8.60 -22.71 -5.46
N ARG A 244 9.45 -21.73 -5.14
CA ARG A 244 10.59 -21.86 -4.25
C ARG A 244 10.40 -20.96 -3.04
N THR A 245 11.05 -21.29 -1.93
CA THR A 245 11.09 -20.46 -0.73
C THR A 245 12.44 -19.79 -0.60
N ALA A 246 12.46 -18.51 -0.23
CA ALA A 246 13.69 -17.81 0.08
C ALA A 246 14.18 -18.17 1.49
N ASP A 247 15.50 -18.19 1.67
CA ASP A 247 16.15 -18.08 2.97
C ASP A 247 16.05 -16.63 3.45
N ILE A 248 15.47 -16.40 4.64
CA ILE A 248 15.23 -15.05 5.17
C ILE A 248 16.28 -14.76 6.24
N ARG A 249 17.09 -13.73 5.98
CA ARG A 249 18.12 -13.28 6.92
C ARG A 249 17.75 -11.91 7.47
N LYS A 250 17.88 -11.75 8.79
CA LYS A 250 17.66 -10.45 9.44
C LYS A 250 18.98 -9.67 9.42
N VAL A 251 18.92 -8.44 8.95
CA VAL A 251 20.07 -7.58 8.79
C VAL A 251 19.89 -6.31 9.60
N TYR A 252 20.94 -5.92 10.32
CA TYR A 252 21.02 -4.69 11.10
C TYR A 252 21.91 -3.68 10.37
N ARG A 253 21.44 -2.42 10.27
CA ARG A 253 22.21 -1.28 9.76
C ARG A 253 21.95 -0.05 10.62
N SER A 254 22.96 0.81 10.77
CA SER A 254 22.86 2.09 11.47
C SER A 254 23.80 3.12 10.85
N ALA A 255 23.39 4.38 10.85
CA ALA A 255 24.27 5.50 10.49
C ALA A 255 23.81 6.83 11.10
N PHE A 256 24.78 7.74 11.19
CA PHE A 256 24.53 9.15 11.45
C PHE A 256 24.22 9.87 10.13
N ILE A 257 23.31 10.84 10.21
CA ILE A 257 22.96 11.72 9.11
C ILE A 257 24.00 12.82 9.04
N ASN A 258 24.76 12.89 7.95
CA ASN A 258 25.71 13.98 7.71
C ASN A 258 25.18 15.00 6.69
N ASP A 259 24.48 14.50 5.68
CA ASP A 259 23.96 15.25 4.54
C ASP A 259 22.45 15.05 4.39
N SER A 260 22.02 13.89 3.92
CA SER A 260 20.61 13.54 3.78
C SER A 260 20.37 12.10 4.24
N LEU A 261 19.13 11.80 4.61
CA LEU A 261 18.73 10.44 4.97
C LEU A 261 19.11 9.43 3.88
N SER A 262 18.81 9.73 2.62
CA SER A 262 19.07 8.83 1.49
C SER A 262 20.57 8.56 1.30
N LEU A 263 21.42 9.61 1.33
CA LEU A 263 22.85 9.45 1.11
C LEU A 263 23.54 8.74 2.28
N SER A 264 23.15 9.09 3.52
CA SER A 264 23.68 8.43 4.71
C SER A 264 23.23 6.97 4.79
N ALA A 265 22.00 6.66 4.39
CA ALA A 265 21.50 5.28 4.27
C ALA A 265 22.24 4.48 3.19
N GLN A 266 22.47 5.06 2.01
CA GLN A 266 23.23 4.42 0.94
C GLN A 266 24.66 4.07 1.38
N ARG A 267 25.36 4.99 2.09
CA ARG A 267 26.71 4.72 2.64
C ARG A 267 26.71 3.62 3.70
N ALA A 268 25.59 3.44 4.38
CA ALA A 268 25.38 2.38 5.35
C ALA A 268 24.89 1.06 4.71
N ASP A 269 24.95 0.92 3.38
CA ASP A 269 24.47 -0.26 2.66
C ASP A 269 22.98 -0.55 2.92
N VAL A 270 22.19 0.52 3.04
CA VAL A 270 20.72 0.45 3.12
C VAL A 270 20.15 0.91 1.78
N SER A 271 19.33 0.07 1.17
CA SER A 271 18.73 0.39 -0.13
C SER A 271 17.77 1.59 -0.06
N GLN A 272 17.51 2.20 -1.22
CA GLN A 272 16.52 3.27 -1.32
C GLN A 272 15.11 2.79 -0.91
N SER A 273 14.77 1.52 -1.17
CA SER A 273 13.47 0.93 -0.81
C SER A 273 13.31 0.88 0.71
N ILE A 274 14.28 0.30 1.43
CA ILE A 274 14.28 0.23 2.89
C ILE A 274 14.30 1.64 3.50
N THR A 275 15.08 2.55 2.91
CA THR A 275 15.14 3.96 3.35
C THR A 275 13.77 4.64 3.26
N MET A 276 13.08 4.50 2.13
CA MET A 276 11.73 5.06 1.96
C MET A 276 10.71 4.40 2.88
N ASN A 277 10.80 3.08 3.07
CA ASN A 277 9.94 2.36 4.00
C ASN A 277 10.14 2.85 5.45
N MET A 278 11.38 3.07 5.87
CA MET A 278 11.71 3.64 7.18
C MET A 278 11.17 5.07 7.32
N ALA A 279 11.37 5.92 6.31
CA ALA A 279 10.82 7.28 6.31
C ALA A 279 9.27 7.27 6.40
N ASN A 280 8.61 6.32 5.74
CA ASN A 280 7.16 6.15 5.81
C ASN A 280 6.68 5.70 7.20
N ILE A 281 7.42 4.82 7.88
CA ILE A 281 7.13 4.39 9.26
C ILE A 281 7.12 5.59 10.20
N PHE A 282 8.14 6.44 10.12
CA PHE A 282 8.31 7.58 11.00
C PHE A 282 7.65 8.88 10.51
N GLY A 283 7.14 8.93 9.28
CA GLY A 283 6.49 10.13 8.72
C GLY A 283 5.27 10.61 9.52
N GLY A 284 4.75 9.75 10.41
CA GLY A 284 3.75 10.11 11.40
C GLY A 284 4.26 11.03 12.51
N VAL A 285 5.51 10.88 12.92
CA VAL A 285 6.10 11.55 14.08
C VAL A 285 7.25 12.51 13.74
N ILE A 286 7.90 12.32 12.58
CA ILE A 286 9.01 13.12 12.07
C ILE A 286 8.64 13.67 10.69
N ASP A 287 8.88 14.95 10.43
CA ASP A 287 8.80 15.54 9.10
C ASP A 287 10.17 15.47 8.43
N PHE A 288 10.45 14.43 7.64
CA PHE A 288 11.79 14.22 7.06
C PHE A 288 12.26 15.34 6.11
N VAL A 289 11.36 16.23 5.69
CA VAL A 289 11.71 17.41 4.87
C VAL A 289 12.19 18.58 5.74
N LEU A 290 11.64 18.73 6.95
CA LEU A 290 11.88 19.91 7.80
C LEU A 290 12.70 19.61 9.05
N ASP A 291 12.68 18.36 9.52
CA ASP A 291 13.21 17.98 10.83
C ASP A 291 14.59 17.32 10.75
N VAL A 292 14.96 16.70 9.62
CA VAL A 292 16.25 16.01 9.44
C VAL A 292 17.41 16.99 9.56
N ARG A 293 18.40 16.62 10.36
CA ARG A 293 19.59 17.43 10.60
C ARG A 293 20.86 16.60 10.57
N ASN A 294 21.97 17.28 10.35
CA ASN A 294 23.29 16.71 10.57
C ASN A 294 23.43 16.32 12.06
N GLY A 295 23.89 15.10 12.31
CA GLY A 295 24.04 14.49 13.64
C GLY A 295 22.85 13.65 14.10
N ASP A 296 21.73 13.64 13.37
CA ASP A 296 20.65 12.67 13.63
C ASP A 296 21.16 11.24 13.41
N GLN A 297 20.53 10.23 14.01
CA GLN A 297 20.93 8.84 13.85
C GLN A 297 19.72 7.98 13.49
N PHE A 298 19.91 7.00 12.60
CA PHE A 298 18.93 5.94 12.40
C PHE A 298 19.53 4.56 12.61
N THR A 299 18.66 3.62 12.94
CA THR A 299 18.94 2.19 13.02
C THR A 299 17.77 1.44 12.39
N VAL A 300 18.06 0.42 11.59
CA VAL A 300 17.03 -0.39 10.92
C VAL A 300 17.40 -1.86 10.97
N VAL A 301 16.40 -2.69 11.28
CA VAL A 301 16.45 -4.15 11.19
C VAL A 301 15.44 -4.58 10.15
N TYR A 302 15.88 -5.25 9.10
CA TYR A 302 15.02 -5.66 7.99
C TYR A 302 15.40 -7.06 7.48
N GLU A 303 14.52 -7.62 6.65
CA GLU A 303 14.70 -8.93 6.02
C GLU A 303 15.46 -8.79 4.70
N GLU A 304 16.43 -9.67 4.47
CA GLU A 304 17.00 -9.94 3.16
C GLU A 304 16.61 -11.35 2.73
N HIS A 305 16.19 -11.49 1.48
CA HIS A 305 15.76 -12.76 0.91
C HIS A 305 16.86 -13.31 0.03
N TYR A 306 17.28 -14.54 0.31
CA TYR A 306 18.31 -15.27 -0.41
C TYR A 306 17.72 -16.50 -1.10
N LEU A 307 18.26 -16.83 -2.27
CA LEU A 307 17.98 -18.07 -2.97
C LEU A 307 19.31 -18.62 -3.50
N ASP A 308 19.61 -19.87 -3.17
CA ASP A 308 20.86 -20.54 -3.55
C ASP A 308 22.14 -19.76 -3.15
N GLY A 309 22.07 -19.00 -2.06
CA GLY A 309 23.19 -18.18 -1.56
C GLY A 309 23.27 -16.77 -2.15
N GLU A 310 22.47 -16.45 -3.16
CA GLU A 310 22.40 -15.11 -3.76
C GLU A 310 21.24 -14.29 -3.21
N LYS A 311 21.47 -13.01 -2.93
CA LYS A 311 20.41 -12.08 -2.51
C LYS A 311 19.49 -11.81 -3.69
N ILE A 312 18.21 -12.16 -3.55
CA ILE A 312 17.20 -11.98 -4.61
C ILE A 312 16.32 -10.76 -4.40
N ASP A 313 16.08 -10.36 -3.15
CA ASP A 313 15.22 -9.22 -2.80
C ASP A 313 15.43 -8.81 -1.33
N GLU A 314 14.76 -7.73 -0.93
CA GLU A 314 14.64 -7.26 0.45
C GLU A 314 13.18 -7.35 0.91
N GLY A 315 12.99 -7.80 2.15
CA GLY A 315 11.68 -7.97 2.76
C GLY A 315 11.29 -6.79 3.65
N ASN A 316 10.59 -7.12 4.74
CA ASN A 316 10.00 -6.10 5.60
C ASN A 316 11.02 -5.52 6.58
N ILE A 317 10.80 -4.27 6.99
CA ILE A 317 11.44 -3.72 8.19
C ILE A 317 10.77 -4.39 9.40
N ILE A 318 11.57 -4.99 10.27
CA ILE A 318 11.12 -5.65 11.50
C ILE A 318 11.08 -4.61 12.63
N ALA A 319 12.14 -3.80 12.74
CA ALA A 319 12.24 -2.72 13.69
C ALA A 319 13.05 -1.57 13.11
N ALA A 320 12.75 -0.36 13.53
CA ALA A 320 13.54 0.82 13.21
C ALA A 320 13.59 1.79 14.39
N SER A 321 14.64 2.58 14.45
CA SER A 321 14.80 3.67 15.40
C SER A 321 15.34 4.90 14.69
N TYR A 322 14.85 6.08 15.06
CA TYR A 322 15.36 7.36 14.57
C TYR A 322 15.50 8.33 15.73
N SER A 323 16.70 8.91 15.89
CA SER A 323 17.01 9.92 16.89
C SER A 323 17.15 11.29 16.25
N ASN A 324 16.28 12.21 16.63
CA ASN A 324 16.27 13.61 16.20
C ASN A 324 16.36 14.53 17.42
N ARG A 325 17.35 15.42 17.48
CA ARG A 325 17.51 16.42 18.56
C ARG A 325 17.41 15.82 19.98
N GLY A 326 18.04 14.68 20.19
CA GLY A 326 18.03 13.98 21.49
C GLY A 326 16.73 13.25 21.84
N THR A 327 15.73 13.26 20.94
CA THR A 327 14.51 12.44 21.08
C THR A 327 14.61 11.23 20.17
N THR A 328 14.45 10.04 20.73
CA THR A 328 14.44 8.77 20.00
C THR A 328 13.02 8.29 19.75
N TYR A 329 12.75 7.89 18.51
CA TYR A 329 11.50 7.29 18.09
C TYR A 329 11.76 5.86 17.68
N ASN A 330 11.10 4.90 18.32
CA ASN A 330 11.21 3.49 17.97
C ASN A 330 9.94 3.00 17.28
N ALA A 331 10.10 2.04 16.38
CA ALA A 331 9.02 1.41 15.66
C ALA A 331 9.27 -0.08 15.51
N TYR A 332 8.27 -0.89 15.85
CA TYR A 332 8.31 -2.34 15.79
C TYR A 332 7.15 -2.84 14.94
N ARG A 333 7.42 -3.75 14.01
CA ARG A 333 6.41 -4.37 13.14
C ARG A 333 5.64 -5.42 13.93
N TYR A 334 4.31 -5.34 13.89
CA TYR A 334 3.42 -6.32 14.51
C TYR A 334 2.25 -6.62 13.60
N THR A 335 1.89 -7.90 13.52
CA THR A 335 0.72 -8.39 12.80
C THR A 335 -0.26 -8.90 13.84
N ASP A 336 -1.46 -8.33 13.86
CA ASP A 336 -2.50 -8.80 14.78
C ASP A 336 -3.10 -10.14 14.32
N PRO A 337 -3.88 -10.84 15.17
CA PRO A 337 -4.54 -12.10 14.81
C PRO A 337 -5.51 -12.02 13.63
N ASP A 338 -5.99 -10.82 13.29
CA ASP A 338 -6.84 -10.58 12.12
C ASP A 338 -6.00 -10.47 10.81
N GLY A 339 -4.67 -10.52 10.92
CA GLY A 339 -3.71 -10.43 9.82
C GLY A 339 -3.35 -9.00 9.42
N ASP A 340 -3.77 -7.99 10.19
CA ASP A 340 -3.43 -6.60 9.91
C ASP A 340 -2.04 -6.26 10.49
N THR A 341 -1.09 -6.02 9.60
CA THR A 341 0.27 -5.60 9.95
C THR A 341 0.39 -4.08 10.08
N GLY A 342 1.00 -3.63 11.18
CA GLY A 342 1.34 -2.22 11.42
C GLY A 342 2.70 -2.04 12.10
N TYR A 343 3.09 -0.78 12.31
CA TYR A 343 4.26 -0.41 13.09
C TYR A 343 3.80 0.36 14.32
N TYR A 344 4.36 0.01 15.48
CA TYR A 344 3.97 0.55 16.78
C TYR A 344 5.22 0.93 17.58
N ASN A 345 5.12 1.95 18.43
CA ASN A 345 6.18 2.24 19.39
C ASN A 345 6.13 1.28 20.58
N GLU A 346 7.07 1.43 21.52
CA GLU A 346 7.16 0.67 22.78
C GLU A 346 5.86 0.66 23.63
N ASP A 347 4.99 1.64 23.45
CA ASP A 347 3.72 1.72 24.18
C ASP A 347 2.55 1.00 23.48
N GLY A 348 2.79 0.40 22.31
CA GLY A 348 1.76 -0.14 21.43
C GLY A 348 0.95 0.95 20.71
N VAL A 349 1.47 2.18 20.61
CA VAL A 349 0.85 3.27 19.84
C VAL A 349 1.29 3.16 18.39
N SER A 350 0.36 3.16 17.44
CA SER A 350 0.72 3.09 16.04
C SER A 350 1.59 4.28 15.60
N MET A 351 2.62 3.99 14.83
CA MET A 351 3.54 4.98 14.25
C MET A 351 2.93 5.76 13.07
N ARG A 352 1.85 5.24 12.48
CA ARG A 352 1.10 5.97 11.45
C ARG A 352 0.42 7.18 12.07
N LYS A 353 0.34 8.31 11.38
CA LYS A 353 -0.60 9.38 11.77
C LYS A 353 -2.02 8.85 11.62
N ALA A 354 -2.95 9.27 12.49
CA ALA A 354 -4.38 9.02 12.26
C ALA A 354 -4.81 9.50 10.86
N PHE A 355 -4.17 10.57 10.34
CA PHE A 355 -4.39 11.09 9.00
C PHE A 355 -3.11 11.64 8.31
N LEU A 356 -2.96 11.41 7.01
CA LEU A 356 -1.99 12.08 6.15
C LEU A 356 -2.24 13.59 6.18
N ARG A 357 -1.15 14.37 6.20
CA ARG A 357 -1.21 15.82 6.20
C ARG A 357 -1.55 16.40 4.83
N ALA A 358 -1.01 15.81 3.78
CA ALA A 358 -1.36 16.05 2.39
C ALA A 358 -1.65 14.69 1.72
N PRO A 359 -2.81 14.52 1.07
CA PRO A 359 -3.20 13.24 0.48
C PRO A 359 -2.72 13.07 -0.97
N LEU A 360 -1.60 13.69 -1.36
CA LEU A 360 -0.98 13.62 -2.68
C LEU A 360 0.42 14.25 -2.63
N ASP A 361 1.24 13.96 -3.63
CA ASP A 361 2.40 14.77 -3.96
C ASP A 361 1.93 16.04 -4.68
N PHE A 362 2.45 17.21 -4.28
CA PHE A 362 2.00 18.49 -4.80
C PHE A 362 3.16 19.48 -4.96
N THR A 363 2.98 20.46 -5.84
CA THR A 363 4.00 21.50 -6.12
C THR A 363 3.95 22.63 -5.10
N ARG A 364 2.75 23.14 -4.80
CA ARG A 364 2.51 24.17 -3.79
C ARG A 364 1.07 24.16 -3.30
N ILE A 365 0.82 24.84 -2.18
CA ILE A 365 -0.54 25.18 -1.74
C ILE A 365 -0.96 26.44 -2.51
N SER A 366 -1.94 26.33 -3.41
CA SER A 366 -2.46 27.48 -4.17
C SER A 366 -3.44 28.32 -3.35
N SER A 367 -4.16 27.72 -2.41
CA SER A 367 -5.08 28.40 -1.51
C SER A 367 -5.17 27.69 -0.17
N SER A 368 -5.04 28.45 0.92
CA SER A 368 -5.12 27.92 2.29
C SER A 368 -6.55 27.94 2.83
N PHE A 369 -6.83 27.12 3.84
CA PHE A 369 -8.07 27.17 4.60
C PHE A 369 -8.27 28.56 5.22
N ASN A 370 -9.40 29.20 4.91
CA ASN A 370 -9.70 30.53 5.41
C ASN A 370 -11.22 30.78 5.40
N LEU A 371 -11.85 30.72 6.58
CA LEU A 371 -13.28 30.97 6.74
C LEU A 371 -13.68 32.43 6.55
N ARG A 372 -12.73 33.37 6.59
CA ARG A 372 -12.93 34.82 6.46
C ARG A 372 -12.33 35.37 5.17
N ARG A 373 -12.14 34.53 4.15
CA ARG A 373 -11.56 34.97 2.87
C ARG A 373 -12.47 36.01 2.21
N LEU A 374 -11.96 37.24 2.09
CA LEU A 374 -12.63 38.34 1.42
C LEU A 374 -12.46 38.22 -0.09
N HIS A 375 -13.56 38.23 -0.85
CA HIS A 375 -13.47 38.29 -2.31
C HIS A 375 -12.96 39.68 -2.73
N PRO A 376 -11.89 39.78 -3.55
CA PRO A 376 -11.16 41.03 -3.76
C PRO A 376 -12.02 42.13 -4.40
N ILE A 377 -12.96 41.73 -5.27
CA ILE A 377 -13.84 42.64 -6.03
C ILE A 377 -15.13 42.92 -5.26
N THR A 378 -15.89 41.87 -4.97
CA THR A 378 -17.23 42.01 -4.36
C THR A 378 -17.20 42.32 -2.87
N LYS A 379 -16.02 42.26 -2.21
CA LYS A 379 -15.84 42.43 -0.76
C LYS A 379 -16.74 41.55 0.12
N VAL A 380 -17.30 40.48 -0.45
CA VAL A 380 -18.09 39.48 0.30
C VAL A 380 -17.15 38.42 0.84
N VAL A 381 -17.35 38.03 2.10
CA VAL A 381 -16.64 36.91 2.70
C VAL A 381 -17.15 35.60 2.09
N LYS A 382 -16.27 34.88 1.39
CA LYS A 382 -16.54 33.55 0.85
C LYS A 382 -15.57 32.54 1.46
N PRO A 383 -16.00 31.74 2.45
CA PRO A 383 -15.13 30.84 3.18
C PRO A 383 -14.51 29.81 2.25
N HIS A 384 -13.19 29.61 2.38
CA HIS A 384 -12.48 28.49 1.81
C HIS A 384 -12.36 27.39 2.86
N ARG A 385 -13.20 26.35 2.71
CA ARG A 385 -13.43 25.28 3.70
C ARG A 385 -12.46 24.09 3.58
N GLY A 386 -11.45 24.24 2.73
CA GLY A 386 -10.41 23.25 2.47
C GLY A 386 -9.06 23.89 2.19
N ILE A 387 -8.14 23.09 1.69
CA ILE A 387 -6.84 23.51 1.16
C ILE A 387 -6.77 23.08 -0.30
N ASP A 388 -6.30 23.97 -1.16
CA ASP A 388 -6.06 23.67 -2.57
C ASP A 388 -4.59 23.33 -2.77
N TYR A 389 -4.33 22.08 -3.15
CA TYR A 389 -3.00 21.58 -3.48
C TYR A 389 -2.83 21.56 -5.00
N ALA A 390 -1.97 22.42 -5.53
CA ALA A 390 -1.68 22.49 -6.96
C ALA A 390 -0.78 21.32 -7.36
N ALA A 391 -1.27 20.51 -8.31
CA ALA A 391 -0.56 19.34 -8.82
C ALA A 391 -1.00 19.06 -10.28
N PRO A 392 -0.13 18.46 -11.11
CA PRO A 392 -0.50 18.09 -12.48
C PRO A 392 -1.74 17.19 -12.53
N ARG A 393 -2.54 17.34 -13.58
CA ARG A 393 -3.66 16.41 -13.83
C ARG A 393 -3.15 14.97 -13.92
N GLY A 394 -3.87 14.04 -13.29
CA GLY A 394 -3.47 12.63 -13.24
C GLY A 394 -2.68 12.24 -11.99
N THR A 395 -2.14 13.22 -11.24
CA THR A 395 -1.42 12.95 -9.97
C THR A 395 -2.29 12.10 -9.04
N PRO A 396 -1.78 10.97 -8.52
CA PRO A 396 -2.53 10.12 -7.61
C PRO A 396 -2.99 10.89 -6.36
N VAL A 397 -4.24 10.65 -5.95
CA VAL A 397 -4.82 11.16 -4.70
C VAL A 397 -5.10 9.97 -3.79
N PHE A 398 -4.62 10.05 -2.56
CA PHE A 398 -4.65 8.98 -1.56
C PHE A 398 -5.71 9.23 -0.48
N SER A 399 -6.22 8.16 0.14
CA SER A 399 -7.02 8.30 1.35
C SER A 399 -6.14 8.83 2.49
N ALA A 400 -6.54 9.94 3.10
CA ALA A 400 -5.81 10.52 4.22
C ALA A 400 -5.82 9.61 5.46
N GLY A 401 -6.78 8.71 5.62
CA GLY A 401 -6.83 7.78 6.76
C GLY A 401 -7.58 6.52 6.40
N ASP A 402 -7.53 5.51 7.26
CA ASP A 402 -8.39 4.34 7.15
C ASP A 402 -9.85 4.77 7.27
N GLY A 403 -10.74 4.19 6.46
CA GLY A 403 -12.14 4.60 6.51
C GLY A 403 -13.04 3.90 5.52
N ARG A 404 -14.26 4.43 5.41
CA ARG A 404 -15.29 3.96 4.48
C ARG A 404 -15.75 5.10 3.60
N VAL A 405 -15.78 4.86 2.28
CA VAL A 405 -16.24 5.84 1.30
C VAL A 405 -17.72 6.11 1.52
N SER A 406 -18.05 7.31 2.01
CA SER A 406 -19.43 7.71 2.30
C SER A 406 -20.14 8.23 1.04
N ALA A 407 -19.39 8.83 0.12
CA ALA A 407 -19.88 9.24 -1.19
C ALA A 407 -18.76 9.20 -2.24
N SER A 408 -19.10 8.85 -3.46
CA SER A 408 -18.21 8.97 -4.63
C SER A 408 -19.11 9.32 -5.81
N GLY A 409 -18.95 10.51 -6.36
CA GLY A 409 -19.91 11.05 -7.33
C GLY A 409 -19.36 12.20 -8.16
N ARG A 410 -20.27 12.88 -8.86
CA ARG A 410 -19.99 14.11 -9.59
C ARG A 410 -21.05 15.16 -9.26
N SER A 411 -20.65 16.42 -9.11
CA SER A 411 -21.57 17.55 -9.02
C SER A 411 -21.03 18.77 -9.79
N LYS A 412 -21.89 19.75 -10.07
CA LYS A 412 -21.52 20.97 -10.80
C LYS A 412 -20.42 21.75 -10.08
N ALA A 413 -20.53 21.91 -8.76
CA ALA A 413 -19.55 22.65 -7.96
C ALA A 413 -18.27 21.83 -7.72
N ASN A 414 -18.41 20.62 -7.18
CA ASN A 414 -17.25 19.83 -6.72
C ASN A 414 -16.53 19.12 -7.86
N GLY A 415 -17.13 19.02 -9.05
CA GLY A 415 -16.65 18.12 -10.08
C GLY A 415 -16.79 16.67 -9.64
N ASN A 416 -15.86 15.81 -10.04
CA ASN A 416 -15.76 14.47 -9.48
C ASN A 416 -15.20 14.55 -8.06
N TYR A 417 -15.86 13.86 -7.14
CA TYR A 417 -15.46 13.88 -5.73
C TYR A 417 -15.50 12.48 -5.11
N VAL A 418 -14.74 12.35 -4.03
CA VAL A 418 -14.79 11.22 -3.09
C VAL A 418 -14.88 11.80 -1.69
N PHE A 419 -15.77 11.28 -0.85
CA PHE A 419 -15.88 11.59 0.58
C PHE A 419 -15.65 10.31 1.39
N ILE A 420 -14.87 10.40 2.45
CA ILE A 420 -14.49 9.25 3.27
C ILE A 420 -14.80 9.59 4.73
N LYS A 421 -15.56 8.71 5.39
CA LYS A 421 -15.75 8.73 6.84
C LYS A 421 -14.68 7.89 7.50
N HIS A 422 -14.07 8.42 8.55
CA HIS A 422 -13.03 7.76 9.32
C HIS A 422 -13.51 7.63 10.76
N GLY A 423 -14.14 6.49 11.06
CA GLY A 423 -14.94 6.35 12.28
C GLY A 423 -16.15 7.28 12.30
N GLU A 424 -16.57 7.65 13.51
CA GLU A 424 -17.76 8.47 13.74
C GLU A 424 -17.48 9.98 13.60
N SER A 425 -16.30 10.41 14.03
CA SER A 425 -16.00 11.83 14.24
C SER A 425 -15.34 12.52 13.05
N TYR A 426 -14.75 11.80 12.10
CA TYR A 426 -13.91 12.42 11.07
C TYR A 426 -14.44 12.17 9.67
N THR A 427 -14.38 13.20 8.82
CA THR A 427 -14.70 13.08 7.39
C THR A 427 -13.70 13.87 6.58
N THR A 428 -13.19 13.26 5.52
CA THR A 428 -12.36 13.94 4.51
C THR A 428 -13.06 13.99 3.18
N LYS A 429 -12.83 15.07 2.43
CA LYS A 429 -13.42 15.28 1.11
C LYS A 429 -12.35 15.65 0.11
N TYR A 430 -12.44 15.06 -1.07
CA TYR A 430 -11.49 15.17 -2.17
C TYR A 430 -12.26 15.60 -3.41
N LEU A 431 -12.07 16.83 -3.88
CA LEU A 431 -12.85 17.40 -4.99
C LEU A 431 -12.01 17.65 -6.24
N HIS A 432 -12.68 18.06 -7.32
CA HIS A 432 -12.12 18.43 -8.62
C HIS A 432 -11.34 17.31 -9.33
N LEU A 433 -11.54 16.05 -8.92
CA LEU A 433 -10.79 14.91 -9.42
C LEU A 433 -10.98 14.74 -10.94
N HIS A 434 -9.95 14.29 -11.64
CA HIS A 434 -10.09 13.86 -13.04
C HIS A 434 -10.83 12.52 -13.10
N ARG A 435 -10.39 11.56 -12.28
CA ARG A 435 -10.93 10.20 -12.20
C ARG A 435 -11.08 9.78 -10.75
N ARG A 436 -12.13 9.01 -10.46
CA ARG A 436 -12.37 8.37 -9.16
C ARG A 436 -11.96 6.90 -9.27
N SER A 437 -11.32 6.36 -8.24
CA SER A 437 -10.85 4.97 -8.19
C SER A 437 -11.63 4.11 -7.20
N VAL A 438 -12.59 4.69 -6.47
CA VAL A 438 -13.35 4.02 -5.42
C VAL A 438 -14.86 4.31 -5.50
N LYS A 439 -15.67 3.40 -4.97
CA LYS A 439 -17.15 3.46 -4.97
C LYS A 439 -17.70 3.69 -3.56
N LYS A 440 -18.92 4.22 -3.46
CA LYS A 440 -19.65 4.38 -2.18
C LYS A 440 -19.73 3.02 -1.45
N GLY A 441 -19.45 3.03 -0.16
CA GLY A 441 -19.48 1.85 0.71
C GLY A 441 -18.17 1.06 0.80
N GLN A 442 -17.21 1.33 -0.10
CA GLN A 442 -15.90 0.66 -0.11
C GLN A 442 -15.08 1.04 1.13
N ARG A 443 -14.44 0.04 1.77
CA ARG A 443 -13.41 0.27 2.79
C ARG A 443 -12.10 0.64 2.11
N VAL A 444 -11.38 1.60 2.68
CA VAL A 444 -10.10 2.07 2.14
C VAL A 444 -9.08 2.18 3.26
N LYS A 445 -7.84 1.81 2.96
CA LYS A 445 -6.70 2.01 3.86
C LYS A 445 -6.08 3.39 3.63
N GLN A 446 -5.48 3.98 4.66
CA GLN A 446 -4.65 5.18 4.55
C GLN A 446 -3.58 4.96 3.47
N GLY A 447 -3.34 5.96 2.62
CA GLY A 447 -2.38 5.85 1.51
C GLY A 447 -2.91 5.10 0.28
N GLN A 448 -4.10 4.49 0.34
CA GLN A 448 -4.70 3.86 -0.84
C GLN A 448 -5.12 4.92 -1.87
N ILE A 449 -4.83 4.69 -3.15
CA ILE A 449 -5.28 5.56 -4.24
C ILE A 449 -6.81 5.56 -4.34
N ILE A 450 -7.41 6.74 -4.23
CA ILE A 450 -8.87 6.95 -4.30
C ILE A 450 -9.29 7.74 -5.54
N GLY A 451 -8.35 8.37 -6.23
CA GLY A 451 -8.60 9.11 -7.47
C GLY A 451 -7.33 9.75 -8.02
N GLN A 452 -7.52 10.66 -8.96
CA GLN A 452 -6.45 11.41 -9.59
C GLN A 452 -6.83 12.90 -9.68
N VAL A 453 -5.85 13.77 -9.49
CA VAL A 453 -6.01 15.23 -9.60
C VAL A 453 -6.57 15.60 -10.97
N GLY A 454 -7.45 16.60 -10.99
CA GLY A 454 -8.02 17.14 -12.20
C GLY A 454 -8.41 18.59 -12.04
N CYS A 455 -9.33 19.03 -12.90
CA CYS A 455 -9.96 20.33 -12.80
C CYS A 455 -11.42 20.21 -13.25
N THR A 456 -12.18 19.36 -12.56
CA THR A 456 -13.61 19.17 -12.87
C THR A 456 -14.49 20.01 -11.94
N GLY A 457 -15.66 20.41 -12.42
CA GLY A 457 -16.56 21.29 -11.66
C GLY A 457 -16.10 22.75 -11.70
N LEU A 458 -16.29 23.48 -10.60
CA LEU A 458 -15.82 24.86 -10.48
C LEU A 458 -14.34 24.86 -10.11
N CYS A 459 -13.48 24.95 -11.13
CA CYS A 459 -12.03 24.89 -10.96
C CYS A 459 -11.35 25.83 -11.98
N SER A 460 -10.31 26.55 -11.54
CA SER A 460 -9.53 27.48 -12.38
C SER A 460 -8.27 26.86 -13.00
N GLY A 461 -7.77 25.76 -12.44
CA GLY A 461 -6.61 25.02 -12.95
C GLY A 461 -6.37 23.74 -12.14
N PRO A 462 -5.59 22.75 -12.63
CA PRO A 462 -5.44 21.45 -11.97
C PRO A 462 -4.99 21.55 -10.50
N HIS A 463 -5.84 21.08 -9.59
CA HIS A 463 -5.56 21.01 -8.16
C HIS A 463 -6.46 20.00 -7.46
N LEU A 464 -6.09 19.61 -6.24
CA LEU A 464 -6.97 18.94 -5.31
C LEU A 464 -7.50 19.96 -4.30
N HIS A 465 -8.82 20.11 -4.22
CA HIS A 465 -9.46 20.75 -3.07
C HIS A 465 -9.73 19.70 -2.00
N TYR A 466 -9.08 19.87 -0.85
CA TYR A 466 -9.10 18.92 0.26
C TYR A 466 -9.74 19.52 1.50
N GLU A 467 -10.83 18.92 1.99
CA GLU A 467 -11.50 19.34 3.21
C GLU A 467 -11.36 18.30 4.31
N PHE A 468 -11.21 18.76 5.56
CA PHE A 468 -11.16 17.93 6.75
C PHE A 468 -12.21 18.40 7.75
N LEU A 469 -13.06 17.48 8.19
CA LEU A 469 -14.17 17.75 9.11
C LEU A 469 -13.98 16.93 10.39
N VAL A 470 -14.19 17.59 11.54
CA VAL A 470 -14.27 16.98 12.86
C VAL A 470 -15.67 17.23 13.39
N ASN A 471 -16.43 16.18 13.66
CA ASN A 471 -17.82 16.20 14.10
C ASN A 471 -18.69 17.11 13.21
N GLY A 472 -18.54 16.99 11.89
CA GLY A 472 -19.26 17.80 10.90
C GLY A 472 -18.75 19.23 10.70
N VAL A 473 -17.79 19.71 11.51
CA VAL A 473 -17.25 21.07 11.39
C VAL A 473 -15.94 21.06 10.61
N HIS A 474 -15.85 21.91 9.58
CA HIS A 474 -14.63 22.08 8.79
C HIS A 474 -13.50 22.68 9.63
N ARG A 475 -12.33 22.03 9.60
CA ARG A 475 -11.12 22.45 10.31
C ARG A 475 -9.97 22.57 9.33
N ASN A 476 -9.03 23.46 9.63
CA ASN A 476 -7.80 23.58 8.85
C ASN A 476 -6.97 22.28 8.99
N PRO A 477 -6.80 21.48 7.92
CA PRO A 477 -6.08 20.21 7.98
C PRO A 477 -4.62 20.39 8.44
N ARG A 478 -3.98 21.54 8.19
CA ARG A 478 -2.58 21.75 8.58
C ARG A 478 -2.38 21.93 10.08
N THR A 479 -3.40 22.38 10.80
CA THR A 479 -3.30 22.70 12.23
C THR A 479 -4.06 21.70 13.09
N ILE A 480 -5.21 21.20 12.62
CA ILE A 480 -6.04 20.28 13.41
C ILE A 480 -5.35 18.94 13.65
N LEU A 481 -4.57 18.45 12.67
CA LEU A 481 -3.89 17.15 12.78
C LEU A 481 -2.90 17.07 13.95
N LYS A 482 -2.33 18.20 14.38
CA LYS A 482 -1.47 18.27 15.57
C LYS A 482 -2.24 18.11 16.89
N LYS A 483 -3.56 18.35 16.85
CA LYS A 483 -4.47 18.33 18.01
C LYS A 483 -5.33 17.07 18.06
N LEU A 484 -5.27 16.22 17.02
CA LEU A 484 -6.00 14.96 17.01
C LEU A 484 -5.31 13.95 17.94
N PRO A 485 -6.08 13.03 18.54
CA PRO A 485 -5.49 11.92 19.28
C PRO A 485 -4.49 11.17 18.39
N LYS A 486 -3.36 10.78 18.99
CA LYS A 486 -2.37 9.92 18.33
C LYS A 486 -3.05 8.60 17.91
N ALA A 487 -2.46 7.93 16.92
CA ALA A 487 -3.08 6.83 16.21
C ALA A 487 -3.48 5.64 17.09
N LYS A 488 -4.24 4.71 16.48
CA LYS A 488 -4.78 3.49 17.08
C LYS A 488 -3.73 2.85 18.01
N ARG A 489 -4.10 2.68 19.28
CA ARG A 489 -3.31 1.90 20.24
C ARG A 489 -3.76 0.45 20.19
N LEU A 490 -2.82 -0.47 20.36
CA LEU A 490 -3.15 -1.87 20.62
C LEU A 490 -3.99 -1.96 21.90
N ASN A 491 -5.03 -2.81 21.87
CA ASN A 491 -5.79 -3.12 23.08
C ASN A 491 -4.90 -3.91 24.08
N ALA A 492 -5.35 -4.11 25.31
CA ALA A 492 -4.54 -4.74 26.35
C ALA A 492 -3.99 -6.13 25.95
N ASN A 493 -4.82 -6.95 25.29
CA ASN A 493 -4.45 -8.30 24.88
C ASN A 493 -3.39 -8.29 23.77
N LEU A 494 -3.63 -7.50 22.71
CA LEU A 494 -2.67 -7.33 21.61
C LEU A 494 -1.39 -6.66 22.07
N LYS A 495 -1.47 -5.76 23.06
CA LYS A 495 -0.29 -5.14 23.65
C LYS A 495 0.57 -6.18 24.39
N ALA A 496 -0.04 -7.09 25.14
CA ALA A 496 0.73 -8.13 25.84
C ALA A 496 1.48 -9.04 24.85
N GLU A 497 0.83 -9.44 23.76
CA GLU A 497 1.46 -10.22 22.69
C GLU A 497 2.56 -9.42 21.97
N PHE A 498 2.33 -8.14 21.69
CA PHE A 498 3.30 -7.25 21.07
C PHE A 498 4.57 -7.05 21.91
N MET A 499 4.45 -7.07 23.23
CA MET A 499 5.58 -6.90 24.15
C MET A 499 6.40 -8.17 24.34
N ALA A 500 5.83 -9.34 24.01
CA ALA A 500 6.50 -10.64 24.06
C ALA A 500 7.32 -10.86 22.77
#